data_AF-A0A7S1GWZ0-F1
#
_entry.id   AF-A0A7S1GWZ0-F1
#
_cell.length_a   1.000
_cell.length_b   1.000
_cell.length_c   1.000
_cell.angle_alpha   90.00
_cell.angle_beta   90.00
_cell.angle_gamma   90.00
#
_symmetry.space_group_name_H-M   'P 1'
#
loop_
_entity.id
_entity.type
_entity.pdbx_description
1 polymer ?
#
loop_
_entity_poly.entity_id
_entity_poly.type
_entity_poly.pdbx_seq_one_letter_code
_entity_poly.pdbx_strand_id
1 'polypeptide(L)'
;SRVATGELLGSLVSCVFQRRPEDVKLLKVISKALDVCLNGVDILQKHVTRLQLRYSVIKSSNKDFSPDGSRYLPRYLAVVKLLHHHKTRVQQRHRKLTGSPLILSLCEKVLTLATYPYKSVRIKGQPALLSCCRRYEGAAEIVLPQLVVVLEMQGESSNEHEQKVTGAAVLLQTRFFQGQLIKDWNMLRRFVMALCRSDHNDKLTVHAVLVDLFNTFQSTLYTIPLEMPPNKVWVEPEGAIGEGFAGYTDHPELLLMLVRMLKLKANLHWRYSLMIVHSLVVMLRQDAPVPMEVWQGIMDGMVS
;
A
#
# COMPACT_ATOMS: atom_id res chain seq x y z
N SER A 1 -1.81 -28.53 -12.47
CA SER A 1 -2.48 -28.52 -11.14
C SER A 1 -2.70 -27.11 -10.58
N ARG A 2 -1.66 -26.29 -10.28
CA ARG A 2 -1.86 -24.98 -9.62
C ARG A 2 -2.62 -23.93 -10.45
N VAL A 3 -2.42 -23.92 -11.78
CA VAL A 3 -3.13 -23.02 -12.71
C VAL A 3 -4.63 -23.29 -12.66
N ALA A 4 -5.04 -24.54 -12.87
CA ALA A 4 -6.44 -24.96 -12.76
C ALA A 4 -7.06 -24.64 -11.39
N THR A 5 -6.31 -24.79 -10.29
CA THR A 5 -6.77 -24.36 -8.96
C THR A 5 -6.97 -22.84 -8.89
N GLY A 6 -6.06 -22.06 -9.47
CA GLY A 6 -6.17 -20.60 -9.54
C GLY A 6 -7.39 -20.15 -10.36
N GLU A 7 -7.61 -20.76 -11.53
CA GLU A 7 -8.78 -20.51 -12.38
C GLU A 7 -10.08 -20.84 -11.66
N LEU A 8 -10.16 -22.03 -11.05
CA LEU A 8 -11.32 -22.44 -10.26
C LEU A 8 -11.60 -21.48 -9.11
N LEU A 9 -10.57 -21.05 -8.37
CA LEU A 9 -10.72 -20.06 -7.30
C LEU A 9 -11.19 -18.71 -7.85
N GLY A 10 -10.67 -18.28 -9.00
CA GLY A 10 -11.08 -17.06 -9.67
C GLY A 10 -12.56 -17.06 -10.05
N SER A 11 -13.05 -18.17 -10.63
CA SER A 11 -14.46 -18.38 -10.96
C SER A 11 -15.33 -18.49 -9.72
N LEU A 12 -14.87 -19.18 -8.68
CA LEU A 12 -15.60 -19.33 -7.42
C LEU A 12 -15.80 -17.97 -6.73
N VAL A 13 -14.77 -17.14 -6.69
CA VAL A 13 -14.85 -15.78 -6.11
C VAL A 13 -15.91 -14.96 -6.85
N SER A 14 -15.86 -14.95 -8.19
CA SER A 14 -16.86 -14.24 -9.01
C SER A 14 -18.27 -14.74 -8.75
N CYS A 15 -18.46 -16.07 -8.69
CA CYS A 15 -19.76 -16.68 -8.41
C CYS A 15 -20.28 -16.31 -7.01
N VAL A 16 -19.42 -16.31 -5.99
CA VAL A 16 -19.81 -15.97 -4.62
C VAL A 16 -20.15 -14.50 -4.48
N PHE A 17 -19.39 -13.59 -5.11
CA PHE A 17 -19.75 -12.18 -5.10
C PHE A 17 -21.10 -11.91 -5.80
N GLN A 18 -21.40 -12.63 -6.88
CA GLN A 18 -22.67 -12.46 -7.59
C GLN A 18 -23.87 -13.08 -6.85
N ARG A 19 -23.69 -14.25 -6.22
CA ARG A 19 -24.81 -15.04 -5.67
C ARG A 19 -24.97 -14.92 -4.16
N ARG A 20 -23.90 -14.68 -3.41
CA ARG A 20 -23.87 -14.70 -1.94
C ARG A 20 -22.88 -13.67 -1.36
N PRO A 21 -23.06 -12.36 -1.66
CA PRO A 21 -22.16 -11.32 -1.15
C PRO A 21 -22.17 -11.20 0.38
N GLU A 22 -23.24 -11.66 1.03
CA GLU A 22 -23.43 -11.59 2.49
C GLU A 22 -22.82 -12.76 3.26
N ASP A 23 -22.34 -13.81 2.58
CA ASP A 23 -21.78 -14.99 3.26
C ASP A 23 -20.33 -14.72 3.73
N VAL A 24 -20.22 -14.01 4.85
CA VAL A 24 -18.95 -13.62 5.48
C VAL A 24 -18.07 -14.83 5.80
N LYS A 25 -18.66 -15.99 6.14
CA LYS A 25 -17.90 -17.20 6.47
C LYS A 25 -17.24 -17.77 5.22
N LEU A 26 -18.00 -17.89 4.13
CA LEU A 26 -17.47 -18.35 2.85
C LEU A 26 -16.40 -17.40 2.30
N LEU A 27 -16.63 -16.09 2.36
CA LEU A 27 -15.67 -15.08 1.91
C LEU A 27 -14.35 -15.14 2.70
N LYS A 28 -14.39 -15.43 4.00
CA LYS A 28 -13.18 -15.65 4.81
C LYS A 28 -12.41 -16.89 4.36
N VAL A 29 -13.11 -17.99 4.07
CA VAL A 29 -12.49 -19.23 3.58
C VAL A 29 -11.85 -18.99 2.22
N ILE A 30 -12.54 -18.31 1.31
CA ILE A 30 -12.03 -17.95 -0.02
C ILE A 30 -10.82 -17.03 0.09
N SER A 31 -10.88 -15.99 0.92
CA SER A 31 -9.72 -15.12 1.19
C SER A 31 -8.51 -15.93 1.67
N LYS A 32 -8.72 -16.92 2.55
CA LYS A 32 -7.64 -17.80 3.00
C LYS A 32 -7.14 -18.74 1.90
N ALA A 33 -8.02 -19.27 1.06
CA ALA A 33 -7.65 -20.12 -0.06
C ALA A 33 -6.81 -19.36 -1.09
N LEU A 34 -7.19 -18.12 -1.43
CA LEU A 34 -6.41 -17.23 -2.29
C LEU A 34 -5.05 -16.89 -1.67
N ASP A 35 -5.01 -16.58 -0.37
CA ASP A 35 -3.76 -16.38 0.36
C ASP A 35 -2.85 -17.60 0.29
N VAL A 36 -3.37 -18.82 0.46
CA VAL A 36 -2.54 -20.03 0.33
C VAL A 36 -2.10 -20.28 -1.12
N CYS A 37 -2.97 -20.03 -2.10
CA CYS A 37 -2.68 -20.23 -3.52
C CYS A 37 -1.61 -19.27 -4.02
N LEU A 38 -1.73 -17.97 -3.72
CA LEU A 38 -0.83 -16.91 -4.15
C LEU A 38 0.38 -16.81 -3.22
N ASN A 39 0.14 -16.87 -1.91
CA ASN A 39 1.13 -16.57 -0.88
C ASN A 39 1.65 -17.78 -0.12
N GLY A 40 1.31 -19.04 -0.44
CA GLY A 40 1.61 -20.22 0.40
C GLY A 40 3.05 -20.36 0.93
N VAL A 41 4.04 -19.76 0.26
CA VAL A 41 5.43 -19.62 0.72
C VAL A 41 5.59 -18.74 1.98
N ASP A 42 4.71 -17.77 2.23
CA ASP A 42 4.75 -16.88 3.41
C ASP A 42 4.42 -17.63 4.71
N ILE A 43 3.75 -18.78 4.61
CA ILE A 43 3.63 -19.71 5.74
C ILE A 43 5.05 -20.12 6.20
N LEU A 44 5.98 -20.32 5.26
CA LEU A 44 7.39 -20.57 5.57
C LEU A 44 8.07 -19.35 6.20
N GLN A 45 7.60 -18.11 5.95
CA GLN A 45 8.17 -16.89 6.55
C GLN A 45 8.13 -16.91 8.07
N LYS A 46 6.98 -17.19 8.66
CA LYS A 46 6.85 -17.28 10.12
C LYS A 46 7.77 -18.36 10.70
N HIS A 47 7.87 -19.50 10.03
CA HIS A 47 8.76 -20.59 10.47
C HIS A 47 10.24 -20.21 10.36
N VAL A 48 10.65 -19.49 9.30
CA VAL A 48 12.04 -19.05 9.13
C VAL A 48 12.41 -17.97 10.12
N THR A 49 11.55 -16.97 10.37
CA THR A 49 11.82 -15.94 11.38
C THR A 49 11.96 -16.54 12.76
N ARG A 50 11.09 -17.49 13.14
CA ARG A 50 11.21 -18.22 14.42
C ARG A 50 12.50 -19.04 14.47
N LEU A 51 12.87 -19.71 13.38
CA LEU A 51 14.11 -20.48 13.29
C LEU A 51 15.35 -19.58 13.40
N GLN A 52 15.32 -18.42 12.75
CA GLN A 52 16.38 -17.41 12.80
C GLN A 52 16.57 -16.87 14.22
N LEU A 53 15.47 -16.53 14.91
CA LEU A 53 15.52 -16.05 16.29
C LEU A 53 16.10 -17.12 17.21
N ARG A 54 15.60 -18.36 17.13
CA ARG A 54 16.13 -19.50 17.89
C ARG A 54 17.61 -19.72 17.63
N TYR A 55 18.00 -19.74 16.36
CA TYR A 55 19.41 -19.88 15.99
C TYR A 55 20.27 -18.74 16.56
N SER A 56 19.79 -17.49 16.51
CA SER A 56 20.50 -16.33 17.06
C SER A 56 20.71 -16.45 18.56
N VAL A 57 19.67 -16.84 19.31
CA VAL A 57 19.73 -17.01 20.77
C VAL A 57 20.71 -18.14 21.14
N ILE A 58 20.57 -19.31 20.53
CA ILE A 58 21.44 -20.45 20.85
C ILE A 58 22.90 -20.14 20.46
N LYS A 59 23.12 -19.48 19.31
CA LYS A 59 24.44 -19.01 18.89
C LYS A 59 25.04 -18.00 19.88
N SER A 60 24.23 -17.11 20.48
CA SER A 60 24.73 -16.16 21.47
C SER A 60 25.07 -16.81 22.80
N SER A 61 24.37 -17.87 23.20
CA SER A 61 24.63 -18.62 24.44
C SER A 61 25.81 -19.56 24.33
N ASN A 62 26.11 -20.08 23.12
CA ASN A 62 27.24 -21.00 22.87
C ASN A 62 28.45 -20.25 22.28
N LYS A 63 28.74 -19.04 22.75
CA LYS A 63 29.95 -18.30 22.37
C LYS A 63 31.16 -18.80 23.17
N ASP A 64 31.40 -20.09 23.16
CA ASP A 64 32.63 -20.64 23.69
C ASP A 64 33.69 -20.48 22.60
N PHE A 65 34.65 -19.60 22.87
CA PHE A 65 35.83 -19.47 22.03
C PHE A 65 36.74 -20.65 22.33
N SER A 66 37.19 -21.34 21.28
CA SER A 66 38.34 -22.22 21.41
C SER A 66 39.55 -21.40 21.90
N PRO A 67 40.50 -21.98 22.65
CA PRO A 67 41.75 -21.30 23.03
C PRO A 67 42.47 -20.62 21.84
N ASP A 68 42.28 -21.13 20.62
CA ASP A 68 42.85 -20.55 19.39
C ASP A 68 42.08 -19.33 18.84
N GLY A 69 41.07 -18.84 19.57
CA GLY A 69 40.15 -17.79 19.10
C GLY A 69 39.18 -18.25 18.01
N SER A 70 39.25 -19.52 17.59
CA SER A 70 38.35 -20.10 16.60
C SER A 70 36.95 -20.32 17.21
N ARG A 71 35.91 -19.99 16.45
CA ARG A 71 34.52 -20.18 16.89
C ARG A 71 34.14 -21.65 16.74
N TYR A 72 34.09 -22.38 17.84
CA TYR A 72 33.56 -23.73 17.83
C TYR A 72 32.03 -23.68 17.75
N LEU A 73 31.46 -24.29 16.70
CA LEU A 73 30.01 -24.40 16.56
C LEU A 73 29.62 -25.88 16.72
N PRO A 74 28.92 -26.26 17.81
CA PRO A 74 28.41 -27.61 17.98
C PRO A 74 27.67 -28.13 16.74
N ARG A 75 27.80 -29.44 16.44
CA ARG A 75 27.24 -30.07 15.24
C ARG A 75 25.73 -29.80 15.07
N TYR A 76 24.96 -29.83 16.16
CA TYR A 76 23.52 -29.56 16.12
C TYR A 76 23.23 -28.11 15.67
N LEU A 77 24.03 -27.13 16.09
CA LEU A 77 23.93 -25.75 15.64
C LEU A 77 24.28 -25.59 14.15
N ALA A 78 25.25 -26.37 13.65
CA ALA A 78 25.59 -26.38 12.23
C ALA A 78 24.42 -26.90 11.37
N VAL A 79 23.70 -27.94 11.83
CA VAL A 79 22.49 -28.44 11.16
C VAL A 79 21.37 -27.41 11.15
N VAL A 80 21.11 -26.74 12.29
CA VAL A 80 20.10 -25.67 12.37
C VAL A 80 20.45 -24.50 11.45
N LYS A 81 21.74 -24.12 11.39
CA LYS A 81 22.25 -23.10 10.47
C LYS A 81 22.00 -23.48 9.02
N LEU A 82 22.31 -24.73 8.64
CA LEU A 82 22.07 -25.24 7.29
C LEU A 82 20.58 -25.20 6.92
N LEU A 83 19.71 -25.67 7.83
CA LEU A 83 18.25 -25.61 7.63
C LEU A 83 17.75 -24.17 7.48
N HIS A 84 18.25 -23.25 8.30
CA HIS A 84 17.93 -21.83 8.19
C HIS A 84 18.36 -21.27 6.82
N HIS A 85 19.60 -21.52 6.39
CA HIS A 85 20.07 -21.10 5.07
C HIS A 85 19.22 -21.68 3.93
N HIS A 86 18.91 -22.98 3.98
CA HIS A 86 18.05 -23.62 2.98
C HIS A 86 16.70 -22.92 2.86
N LYS A 87 16.01 -22.70 3.99
CA LYS A 87 14.70 -22.06 3.98
C LYS A 87 14.77 -20.58 3.54
N THR A 88 15.81 -19.85 3.94
CA THR A 88 16.04 -18.47 3.48
C THR A 88 16.27 -18.41 1.96
N ARG A 89 17.01 -19.37 1.38
CA ARG A 89 17.19 -19.47 -0.08
C ARG A 89 15.87 -19.74 -0.80
N VAL A 90 15.04 -20.64 -0.27
CA VAL A 90 13.70 -20.89 -0.81
C VAL A 90 12.87 -19.60 -0.79
N GLN A 91 12.90 -18.83 0.28
CA GLN A 91 12.21 -17.54 0.35
C GLN A 91 12.73 -16.52 -0.65
N GLN A 92 14.04 -16.40 -0.79
CA GLN A 92 14.65 -15.46 -1.75
C GLN A 92 14.22 -15.78 -3.18
N ARG A 93 14.13 -17.06 -3.56
CA ARG A 93 13.62 -17.50 -4.87
C ARG A 93 12.17 -17.06 -5.11
N HIS A 94 11.39 -16.91 -4.06
CA HIS A 94 9.99 -16.48 -4.14
C HIS A 94 9.79 -14.98 -3.96
N ARG A 95 10.85 -14.17 -3.98
CA ARG A 95 10.74 -12.71 -4.07
C ARG A 95 10.71 -12.29 -5.54
N LYS A 96 9.89 -11.29 -5.88
CA LYS A 96 9.81 -10.68 -7.21
C LYS A 96 9.60 -11.72 -8.33
N LEU A 97 8.55 -12.50 -8.21
CA LEU A 97 8.08 -13.40 -9.26
C LEU A 97 7.42 -12.59 -10.38
N THR A 98 7.53 -13.06 -11.61
CA THR A 98 6.83 -12.47 -12.76
C THR A 98 5.31 -12.60 -12.58
N GLY A 99 4.59 -11.51 -12.80
CA GLY A 99 3.12 -11.51 -12.78
C GLY A 99 2.55 -12.14 -14.05
N SER A 100 1.99 -13.34 -13.94
CA SER A 100 1.16 -13.92 -15.00
C SER A 100 -0.21 -13.22 -15.04
N PRO A 101 -0.87 -13.07 -16.19
CA PRO A 101 -2.20 -12.45 -16.27
C PRO A 101 -3.23 -13.06 -15.30
N LEU A 102 -3.18 -14.38 -15.13
CA LEU A 102 -4.03 -15.06 -14.15
C LEU A 102 -3.76 -14.57 -12.72
N ILE A 103 -2.49 -14.41 -12.35
CA ILE A 103 -2.09 -13.94 -11.01
C ILE A 103 -2.58 -12.51 -10.78
N LEU A 104 -2.40 -11.63 -11.78
CA LEU A 104 -2.85 -10.24 -11.69
C LEU A 104 -4.38 -10.17 -11.55
N SER A 105 -5.14 -10.97 -12.31
CA SER A 105 -6.60 -11.08 -12.17
C SER A 105 -7.03 -11.60 -10.79
N LEU A 106 -6.24 -12.50 -10.19
CA LEU A 106 -6.48 -12.97 -8.83
C LEU A 106 -6.13 -11.89 -7.80
N CYS A 107 -5.09 -11.08 -8.03
CA CYS A 107 -4.74 -9.95 -7.17
C CYS A 107 -5.87 -8.91 -7.12
N GLU A 108 -6.52 -8.61 -8.24
CA GLU A 108 -7.71 -7.74 -8.28
C GLU A 108 -8.85 -8.29 -7.43
N LYS A 109 -9.12 -9.60 -7.52
CA LYS A 109 -10.11 -10.27 -6.66
C LYS A 109 -9.74 -10.19 -5.17
N VAL A 110 -8.47 -10.35 -4.84
CA VAL A 110 -7.97 -10.19 -3.46
C VAL A 110 -8.09 -8.73 -3.01
N LEU A 111 -7.89 -7.76 -3.89
CA LEU A 111 -8.13 -6.35 -3.61
C LEU A 111 -9.60 -6.10 -3.27
N THR A 112 -10.54 -6.65 -4.05
CA THR A 112 -11.98 -6.59 -3.73
C THR A 112 -12.28 -7.15 -2.34
N LEU A 113 -11.64 -8.26 -1.94
CA LEU A 113 -11.78 -8.83 -0.59
C LEU A 113 -11.13 -7.94 0.50
N ALA A 114 -10.03 -7.27 0.18
CA ALA A 114 -9.29 -6.42 1.10
C ALA A 114 -10.00 -5.09 1.38
N THR A 115 -10.81 -4.60 0.43
CA THR A 115 -11.66 -3.41 0.57
C THR A 115 -13.14 -3.75 0.81
N TYR A 116 -13.49 -5.02 0.99
CA TYR A 116 -14.88 -5.47 1.13
C TYR A 116 -15.63 -4.79 2.30
N PRO A 117 -16.96 -4.60 2.25
CA PRO A 117 -17.72 -3.92 3.31
C PRO A 117 -17.56 -4.53 4.72
N TYR A 118 -17.33 -5.85 4.81
CA TYR A 118 -17.15 -6.54 6.08
C TYR A 118 -15.71 -6.49 6.60
N LYS A 119 -15.50 -5.82 7.75
CA LYS A 119 -14.21 -5.72 8.46
C LYS A 119 -13.51 -7.07 8.63
N SER A 120 -14.28 -8.11 8.97
CA SER A 120 -13.71 -9.44 9.24
C SER A 120 -13.21 -10.18 8.00
N VAL A 121 -13.69 -9.81 6.80
CA VAL A 121 -13.14 -10.26 5.50
C VAL A 121 -11.89 -9.42 5.17
N ARG A 122 -11.97 -8.09 5.32
CA ARG A 122 -10.83 -7.18 5.07
C ARG A 122 -9.57 -7.57 5.84
N ILE A 123 -9.70 -7.85 7.14
CA ILE A 123 -8.58 -8.27 8.01
C ILE A 123 -7.83 -9.50 7.45
N LYS A 124 -8.51 -10.37 6.69
CA LYS A 124 -7.89 -11.53 6.02
C LYS A 124 -7.36 -11.18 4.63
N GLY A 125 -8.10 -10.36 3.87
CA GLY A 125 -7.71 -9.94 2.51
C GLY A 125 -6.50 -9.01 2.47
N GLN A 126 -6.41 -8.04 3.39
CA GLN A 126 -5.34 -7.03 3.41
C GLN A 126 -3.92 -7.60 3.50
N PRO A 127 -3.59 -8.51 4.45
CA PRO A 127 -2.25 -9.12 4.48
C PRO A 127 -1.99 -9.99 3.25
N ALA A 128 -3.02 -10.66 2.71
CA ALA A 128 -2.89 -11.46 1.50
C ALA A 128 -2.55 -10.58 0.28
N LEU A 129 -3.25 -9.45 0.12
CA LEU A 129 -2.99 -8.47 -0.94
C LEU A 129 -1.57 -7.90 -0.83
N LEU A 130 -1.19 -7.46 0.39
CA LEU A 130 0.12 -6.89 0.64
C LEU A 130 1.26 -7.87 0.30
N SER A 131 1.09 -9.14 0.64
CA SER A 131 2.01 -10.21 0.24
C SER A 131 2.06 -10.41 -1.27
N CYS A 132 0.91 -10.35 -1.96
CA CYS A 132 0.85 -10.44 -3.43
C CYS A 132 1.63 -9.29 -4.07
N CYS A 133 1.38 -8.04 -3.67
CA CYS A 133 2.04 -6.87 -4.26
C CYS A 133 3.56 -6.84 -4.00
N ARG A 134 4.03 -7.40 -2.88
CA ARG A 134 5.47 -7.54 -2.60
C ARG A 134 6.12 -8.64 -3.45
N ARG A 135 5.33 -9.65 -3.82
CA ARG A 135 5.82 -10.86 -4.45
C ARG A 135 5.81 -10.76 -5.97
N TYR A 136 4.73 -10.27 -6.55
CA TYR A 136 4.52 -10.29 -7.98
C TYR A 136 4.82 -8.93 -8.59
N GLU A 137 5.66 -8.93 -9.62
CA GLU A 137 5.91 -7.75 -10.44
C GLU A 137 4.61 -7.30 -11.13
N GLY A 138 4.39 -5.99 -11.23
CA GLY A 138 3.17 -5.40 -11.79
C GLY A 138 1.93 -5.44 -10.89
N ALA A 139 1.90 -6.29 -9.84
CA ALA A 139 0.72 -6.36 -8.97
C ALA A 139 0.47 -5.06 -8.19
N ALA A 140 1.54 -4.40 -7.71
CA ALA A 140 1.40 -3.09 -7.08
C ALA A 140 0.90 -2.04 -8.09
N GLU A 141 1.35 -2.11 -9.34
CA GLU A 141 1.02 -1.19 -10.44
C GLU A 141 -0.48 -1.18 -10.75
N ILE A 142 -1.14 -2.32 -10.61
CA ILE A 142 -2.60 -2.45 -10.78
C ILE A 142 -3.36 -2.06 -9.51
N VAL A 143 -2.86 -2.49 -8.35
CA VAL A 143 -3.58 -2.35 -7.07
C VAL A 143 -3.55 -0.92 -6.54
N LEU A 144 -2.42 -0.22 -6.65
CA LEU A 144 -2.25 1.10 -6.04
C LEU A 144 -3.17 2.18 -6.65
N PRO A 145 -3.27 2.33 -7.99
CA PRO A 145 -4.21 3.29 -8.59
C PRO A 145 -5.65 3.03 -8.14
N GLN A 146 -6.07 1.76 -8.10
CA GLN A 146 -7.42 1.39 -7.68
C GLN A 146 -7.69 1.76 -6.21
N LEU A 147 -6.70 1.60 -5.32
CA LEU A 147 -6.82 2.04 -3.92
C LEU A 147 -6.97 3.56 -3.80
N VAL A 148 -6.25 4.32 -4.61
CA VAL A 148 -6.34 5.79 -4.63
C VAL A 148 -7.70 6.24 -5.17
N VAL A 149 -8.18 5.62 -6.25
CA VAL A 149 -9.51 5.92 -6.83
C VAL A 149 -10.63 5.67 -5.80
N VAL A 150 -10.55 4.60 -5.01
CA VAL A 150 -11.54 4.33 -3.95
C VAL A 150 -11.64 5.47 -2.93
N LEU A 151 -10.58 6.23 -2.67
CA LEU A 151 -10.63 7.38 -1.77
C LEU A 151 -11.36 8.60 -2.38
N GLU A 152 -11.31 8.73 -3.71
CA GLU A 152 -11.86 9.88 -4.43
C GLU A 152 -13.31 9.70 -4.88
N MET A 153 -13.78 8.45 -5.07
CA MET A 153 -15.12 8.15 -5.61
C MET A 153 -16.24 8.90 -4.86
N GLN A 154 -16.78 9.95 -5.49
CA GLN A 154 -17.90 10.74 -4.97
C GLN A 154 -19.24 10.13 -5.39
N GLY A 155 -20.28 10.31 -4.58
CA GLY A 155 -21.67 9.99 -4.96
C GLY A 155 -22.21 8.64 -4.46
N GLU A 156 -21.36 7.81 -3.84
CA GLU A 156 -21.81 6.62 -3.11
C GLU A 156 -21.80 6.91 -1.59
N SER A 157 -22.78 7.65 -1.06
CA SER A 157 -22.96 7.80 0.41
C SER A 157 -23.49 6.52 1.09
N SER A 158 -23.23 5.36 0.47
CA SER A 158 -23.55 4.06 1.04
C SER A 158 -22.55 3.73 2.14
N ASN A 159 -23.05 3.12 3.22
CA ASN A 159 -22.22 2.50 4.25
C ASN A 159 -21.14 1.58 3.64
N GLU A 160 -21.42 0.95 2.50
CA GLU A 160 -20.45 0.10 1.80
C GLU A 160 -19.23 0.87 1.29
N HIS A 161 -19.43 2.06 0.72
CA HIS A 161 -18.35 2.90 0.20
C HIS A 161 -17.41 3.33 1.32
N GLU A 162 -17.95 3.83 2.43
CA GLU A 162 -17.18 4.23 3.60
C GLU A 162 -16.34 3.07 4.19
N GLN A 163 -16.85 1.84 4.13
CA GLN A 163 -16.09 0.65 4.51
C GLN A 163 -14.98 0.32 3.52
N LYS A 164 -15.20 0.54 2.21
CA LYS A 164 -14.16 0.40 1.17
C LYS A 164 -13.05 1.43 1.37
N VAL A 165 -13.40 2.70 1.59
CA VAL A 165 -12.45 3.80 1.91
C VAL A 165 -11.62 3.43 3.13
N THR A 166 -12.25 2.97 4.21
CA THR A 166 -11.56 2.50 5.41
C THR A 166 -10.57 1.37 5.08
N GLY A 167 -10.99 0.39 4.28
CA GLY A 167 -10.15 -0.72 3.84
C GLY A 167 -8.94 -0.28 3.03
N ALA A 168 -9.14 0.67 2.10
CA ALA A 168 -8.11 1.22 1.25
C ALA A 168 -7.11 2.08 2.03
N ALA A 169 -7.61 2.96 2.90
CA ALA A 169 -6.76 3.81 3.74
C ALA A 169 -5.83 3.01 4.65
N VAL A 170 -6.33 1.93 5.28
CA VAL A 170 -5.50 1.03 6.10
C VAL A 170 -4.40 0.33 5.29
N LEU A 171 -4.67 -0.02 4.02
CA LEU A 171 -3.64 -0.58 3.15
C LEU A 171 -2.58 0.46 2.79
N LEU A 172 -3.01 1.66 2.41
CA LEU A 172 -2.13 2.77 2.03
C LEU A 172 -1.23 3.21 3.19
N GLN A 173 -1.69 3.09 4.45
CA GLN A 173 -0.88 3.30 5.66
C GLN A 173 0.29 2.31 5.82
N THR A 174 0.32 1.20 5.07
CA THR A 174 1.44 0.27 5.20
C THR A 174 2.70 0.84 4.56
N ARG A 175 3.86 0.64 5.21
CA ARG A 175 5.18 1.09 4.72
C ARG A 175 5.49 0.67 3.28
N PHE A 176 4.91 -0.44 2.82
CA PHE A 176 5.10 -0.89 1.44
C PHE A 176 4.44 0.06 0.45
N PHE A 177 3.15 0.35 0.63
CA PHE A 177 2.42 1.24 -0.28
C PHE A 177 2.89 2.69 -0.15
N GLN A 178 3.21 3.16 1.07
CA GLN A 178 3.95 4.41 1.26
C GLN A 178 5.20 4.47 0.41
N GLY A 179 6.05 3.44 0.51
CA GLY A 179 7.27 3.33 -0.27
C GLY A 179 7.04 3.18 -1.77
N GLN A 180 5.84 2.88 -2.26
CA GLN A 180 5.53 2.92 -3.69
C GLN A 180 5.03 4.30 -4.12
N LEU A 181 4.17 4.93 -3.32
CA LEU A 181 3.63 6.27 -3.57
C LEU A 181 4.73 7.33 -3.68
N ILE A 182 5.72 7.30 -2.79
CA ILE A 182 6.79 8.30 -2.78
C ILE A 182 7.81 8.14 -3.92
N LYS A 183 7.70 7.09 -4.74
CA LYS A 183 8.61 6.88 -5.87
C LYS A 183 8.07 7.42 -7.19
N ASP A 184 6.86 7.97 -7.19
CA ASP A 184 6.26 8.56 -8.37
C ASP A 184 5.45 9.80 -8.01
N TRP A 185 5.84 10.95 -8.56
CA TRP A 185 5.20 12.23 -8.34
C TRP A 185 3.76 12.24 -8.84
N ASN A 186 3.47 11.57 -9.96
CA ASN A 186 2.12 11.50 -10.51
C ASN A 186 1.18 10.75 -9.57
N MET A 187 1.63 9.59 -9.08
CA MET A 187 0.82 8.81 -8.15
C MET A 187 0.70 9.50 -6.79
N LEU A 188 1.76 10.13 -6.30
CA LEU A 188 1.73 10.93 -5.07
C LEU A 188 0.73 12.08 -5.19
N ARG A 189 0.78 12.84 -6.29
CA ARG A 189 -0.14 13.93 -6.58
C ARG A 189 -1.58 13.43 -6.56
N ARG A 190 -1.88 12.34 -7.27
CA ARG A 190 -3.23 11.73 -7.26
C ARG A 190 -3.65 11.33 -5.85
N PHE A 191 -2.76 10.69 -5.09
CA PHE A 191 -3.03 10.28 -3.72
C PHE A 191 -3.34 11.47 -2.80
N VAL A 192 -2.50 12.51 -2.80
CA VAL A 192 -2.71 13.71 -1.98
C VAL A 192 -4.02 14.39 -2.36
N MET A 193 -4.27 14.56 -3.66
CA MET A 193 -5.51 15.16 -4.15
C MET A 193 -6.75 14.33 -3.78
N ALA A 194 -6.70 13.00 -3.94
CA ALA A 194 -7.78 12.10 -3.55
C ALA A 194 -8.08 12.20 -2.05
N LEU A 195 -7.03 12.25 -1.23
CA LEU A 195 -7.14 12.40 0.22
C LEU A 195 -7.79 13.74 0.59
N CYS A 196 -7.39 14.85 -0.04
CA CYS A 196 -8.00 16.17 0.18
C CYS A 196 -9.44 16.28 -0.36
N ARG A 197 -9.81 15.46 -1.36
CA ARG A 197 -11.16 15.40 -1.98
C ARG A 197 -12.12 14.40 -1.32
N SER A 198 -11.64 13.65 -0.33
CA SER A 198 -12.44 12.68 0.44
C SER A 198 -13.32 13.33 1.53
N ASP A 199 -13.58 14.64 1.43
CA ASP A 199 -14.38 15.43 2.38
C ASP A 199 -15.88 15.06 2.39
N HIS A 200 -16.33 14.35 1.36
CA HIS A 200 -17.70 13.89 1.16
C HIS A 200 -18.12 12.68 2.02
N ASN A 201 -17.21 12.11 2.82
CA ASN A 201 -17.54 11.00 3.72
C ASN A 201 -18.25 11.57 4.96
N ASP A 202 -19.33 10.95 5.45
CA ASP A 202 -20.09 11.47 6.59
C ASP A 202 -19.64 10.86 7.92
N LYS A 203 -19.15 9.60 7.90
CA LYS A 203 -18.76 8.91 9.12
C LYS A 203 -17.46 9.46 9.72
N LEU A 204 -17.56 9.90 10.98
CA LEU A 204 -16.42 10.30 11.81
C LEU A 204 -15.30 9.25 11.89
N THR A 205 -15.65 7.97 11.87
CA THR A 205 -14.66 6.87 11.89
C THR A 205 -13.84 6.81 10.60
N VAL A 206 -14.43 7.13 9.45
CA VAL A 206 -13.72 7.20 8.17
C VAL A 206 -12.78 8.40 8.16
N HIS A 207 -13.27 9.58 8.59
CA HIS A 207 -12.43 10.76 8.74
C HIS A 207 -11.23 10.52 9.65
N ALA A 208 -11.42 9.83 10.79
CA ALA A 208 -10.31 9.51 11.69
C ALA A 208 -9.23 8.67 10.98
N VAL A 209 -9.64 7.64 10.22
CA VAL A 209 -8.70 6.79 9.47
C VAL A 209 -7.99 7.56 8.35
N LEU A 210 -8.67 8.50 7.68
CA LEU A 210 -8.07 9.36 6.65
C LEU A 210 -7.07 10.36 7.24
N VAL A 211 -7.37 10.92 8.42
CA VAL A 211 -6.43 11.78 9.16
C VAL A 211 -5.22 10.98 9.64
N ASP A 212 -5.41 9.76 10.15
CA ASP A 212 -4.29 8.88 10.52
C ASP A 212 -3.43 8.52 9.31
N LEU A 213 -4.05 8.27 8.15
CA LEU A 213 -3.37 8.06 6.88
C LEU A 213 -2.54 9.29 6.52
N PHE A 214 -3.13 10.49 6.57
CA PHE A 214 -2.43 11.75 6.32
C PHE A 214 -1.21 11.93 7.23
N ASN A 215 -1.40 11.81 8.54
CA ASN A 215 -0.34 12.00 9.54
C ASN A 215 0.82 11.02 9.32
N THR A 216 0.51 9.79 8.92
CA THR A 216 1.55 8.79 8.62
C THR A 216 2.38 9.20 7.39
N PHE A 217 1.75 9.79 6.37
CA PHE A 217 2.43 10.26 5.16
C PHE A 217 3.13 11.61 5.31
N GLN A 218 2.64 12.49 6.19
CA GLN A 218 3.16 13.85 6.34
C GLN A 218 4.67 13.87 6.57
N SER A 219 5.18 12.96 7.43
CA SER A 219 6.62 12.82 7.71
C SER A 219 7.44 12.36 6.50
N THR A 220 6.83 11.81 5.46
CA THR A 220 7.54 11.35 4.27
C THR A 220 7.56 12.38 3.15
N LEU A 221 6.60 13.31 3.09
CA LEU A 221 6.45 14.29 2.00
C LEU A 221 7.68 15.19 1.83
N TYR A 222 8.31 15.63 2.93
CA TYR A 222 9.50 16.49 2.84
C TYR A 222 10.75 15.75 2.35
N THR A 223 10.77 14.42 2.42
CA THR A 223 11.95 13.59 2.08
C THR A 223 12.02 13.20 0.61
N ILE A 224 10.98 13.51 -0.17
CA ILE A 224 10.85 13.04 -1.55
C ILE A 224 11.79 13.85 -2.45
N PRO A 225 12.69 13.23 -3.22
CA PRO A 225 13.57 13.97 -4.13
C PRO A 225 12.76 14.63 -5.27
N LEU A 226 13.17 15.84 -5.69
CA LEU A 226 12.53 16.55 -6.81
C LEU A 226 12.76 15.81 -8.13
N GLU A 227 13.98 15.33 -8.32
CA GLU A 227 14.35 14.46 -9.44
C GLU A 227 14.13 13.01 -9.03
N MET A 228 13.09 12.38 -9.59
CA MET A 228 12.88 10.96 -9.46
C MET A 228 13.35 10.24 -10.73
N PRO A 229 14.04 9.10 -10.61
CA PRO A 229 14.31 8.28 -11.78
C PRO A 229 12.97 7.89 -12.42
N PRO A 230 12.89 7.82 -13.76
CA PRO A 230 11.66 7.42 -14.45
C PRO A 230 11.25 6.05 -13.93
N ASN A 231 10.16 6.02 -13.17
CA ASN A 231 9.57 4.78 -12.71
C ASN A 231 8.68 4.22 -13.81
N LYS A 232 8.41 2.92 -13.75
CA LYS A 232 7.45 2.29 -14.66
C LYS A 232 6.12 3.06 -14.57
N VAL A 233 5.63 3.52 -15.71
CA VAL A 233 4.36 4.24 -15.85
C VAL A 233 3.26 3.39 -15.21
N TRP A 234 2.53 3.94 -14.24
CA TRP A 234 1.36 3.26 -13.69
C TRP A 234 0.33 3.10 -14.80
N VAL A 235 -0.16 1.89 -15.02
CA VAL A 235 -1.23 1.65 -15.98
C VAL A 235 -2.46 2.37 -15.48
N GLU A 236 -2.84 3.42 -16.20
CA GLU A 236 -4.05 4.17 -15.92
C GLU A 236 -5.28 3.26 -16.12
N PRO A 237 -6.26 3.24 -15.20
CA PRO A 237 -7.54 2.63 -15.49
C PRO A 237 -8.15 3.30 -16.74
N GLU A 238 -8.76 2.51 -17.63
CA GLU A 238 -9.22 2.94 -18.95
C GLU A 238 -9.88 4.34 -18.93
N GLY A 239 -9.28 5.30 -19.65
CA GLY A 239 -9.84 6.65 -19.85
C GLY A 239 -9.02 7.84 -19.35
N ALA A 240 -7.88 7.62 -18.69
CA ALA A 240 -7.02 8.71 -18.25
C ALA A 240 -5.72 8.74 -19.09
N ILE A 241 -5.69 9.70 -20.01
CA ILE A 241 -4.59 9.95 -20.96
C ILE A 241 -3.56 10.82 -20.25
N GLY A 242 -2.35 10.30 -20.09
CA GLY A 242 -1.21 11.02 -19.52
C GLY A 242 0.11 10.29 -19.76
N GLU A 243 0.53 10.15 -21.01
CA GLU A 243 1.94 9.86 -21.30
C GLU A 243 2.77 11.11 -20.95
N GLY A 244 3.31 11.15 -19.73
CA GLY A 244 4.10 12.27 -19.26
C GLY A 244 5.24 11.79 -18.37
N PHE A 245 6.46 12.20 -18.72
CA PHE A 245 7.61 12.18 -17.82
C PHE A 245 7.19 12.80 -16.47
N ALA A 246 7.40 12.09 -15.36
CA ALA A 246 7.31 12.66 -14.01
C ALA A 246 8.54 13.55 -13.78
N GLY A 247 8.52 14.75 -14.36
CA GLY A 247 9.57 15.74 -14.21
C GLY A 247 9.31 16.67 -13.02
N TYR A 248 10.27 17.57 -12.79
CA TYR A 248 10.18 18.68 -11.82
C TYR A 248 8.83 19.45 -11.88
N THR A 249 8.11 19.39 -13.00
CA THR A 249 6.81 20.04 -13.21
C THR A 249 5.69 19.58 -12.27
N ASP A 250 5.74 18.34 -11.76
CA ASP A 250 4.63 17.79 -10.97
C ASP A 250 4.55 18.37 -9.55
N HIS A 251 5.69 18.74 -8.95
CA HIS A 251 5.74 19.35 -7.62
C HIS A 251 5.08 20.74 -7.55
N PRO A 252 5.46 21.74 -8.37
CA PRO A 252 4.81 23.05 -8.36
C PRO A 252 3.34 22.95 -8.81
N GLU A 253 3.01 22.03 -9.72
CA GLU A 253 1.63 21.80 -10.12
C GLU A 253 0.78 21.28 -8.95
N LEU A 254 1.28 20.32 -8.17
CA LEU A 254 0.59 19.85 -6.97
C LEU A 254 0.37 20.99 -5.95
N LEU A 255 1.36 21.86 -5.71
CA LEU A 255 1.18 23.02 -4.84
C LEU A 255 0.07 23.95 -5.35
N LEU A 256 0.03 24.22 -6.65
CA LEU A 256 -1.01 25.03 -7.28
C LEU A 256 -2.40 24.38 -7.14
N MET A 257 -2.50 23.06 -7.36
CA MET A 257 -3.76 22.33 -7.20
C MET A 257 -4.31 22.42 -5.77
N LEU A 258 -3.42 22.32 -4.76
CA LEU A 258 -3.77 22.45 -3.35
C LEU A 258 -4.30 23.85 -3.02
N VAL A 259 -3.63 24.90 -3.49
CA VAL A 259 -4.09 26.30 -3.30
C VAL A 259 -5.42 26.54 -4.00
N ARG A 260 -5.59 26.05 -5.23
CA ARG A 260 -6.86 26.13 -5.97
C ARG A 260 -7.99 25.43 -5.21
N MET A 261 -7.72 24.27 -4.59
CA MET A 261 -8.73 23.60 -3.78
C MET A 261 -9.19 24.45 -2.60
N LEU A 262 -8.26 25.09 -1.87
CA LEU A 262 -8.62 25.99 -0.77
C LEU A 262 -9.42 27.21 -1.25
N LYS A 263 -9.11 27.75 -2.44
CA LYS A 263 -9.80 28.95 -2.99
C LYS A 263 -11.19 28.62 -3.53
N LEU A 264 -11.36 27.46 -4.18
CA LEU A 264 -12.58 27.13 -4.91
C LEU A 264 -13.66 26.47 -4.04
N LYS A 265 -13.29 25.68 -3.03
CA LYS A 265 -14.26 24.99 -2.17
C LYS A 265 -14.63 25.84 -0.95
N ALA A 266 -15.66 26.67 -1.09
CA ALA A 266 -16.19 27.49 0.00
C ALA A 266 -16.64 26.69 1.25
N ASN A 267 -17.07 25.43 1.05
CA ASN A 267 -17.59 24.55 2.11
C ASN A 267 -16.65 23.39 2.46
N LEU A 268 -15.33 23.56 2.32
CA LEU A 268 -14.39 22.52 2.73
C LEU A 268 -14.38 22.36 4.25
N HIS A 269 -14.59 21.14 4.75
CA HIS A 269 -14.54 20.88 6.18
C HIS A 269 -13.13 21.18 6.74
N TRP A 270 -13.05 21.90 7.86
CA TRP A 270 -11.82 22.48 8.42
C TRP A 270 -10.64 21.50 8.54
N ARG A 271 -10.91 20.21 8.83
CA ARG A 271 -9.87 19.17 8.89
C ARG A 271 -9.14 19.00 7.56
N TYR A 272 -9.87 19.02 6.45
CA TYR A 272 -9.29 18.89 5.11
C TYR A 272 -8.58 20.17 4.70
N SER A 273 -9.10 21.34 5.10
CA SER A 273 -8.38 22.61 4.95
C SER A 273 -7.02 22.54 5.66
N LEU A 274 -7.00 22.05 6.91
CA LEU A 274 -5.76 21.87 7.68
C LEU A 274 -4.80 20.88 7.03
N MET A 275 -5.32 19.76 6.49
CA MET A 275 -4.50 18.79 5.74
C MET A 275 -3.87 19.41 4.50
N ILE A 276 -4.62 20.24 3.75
CA ILE A 276 -4.08 20.95 2.59
C ILE A 276 -3.00 21.94 3.02
N VAL A 277 -3.27 22.74 4.05
CA VAL A 277 -2.31 23.71 4.60
C VAL A 277 -1.03 23.02 5.07
N HIS A 278 -1.15 21.93 5.84
CA HIS A 278 -0.01 21.14 6.28
C HIS A 278 0.77 20.55 5.11
N SER A 279 0.08 20.06 4.07
CA SER A 279 0.73 19.55 2.85
C SER A 279 1.51 20.66 2.17
N LEU A 280 0.92 21.84 1.98
CA LEU A 280 1.57 23.00 1.41
C LEU A 280 2.84 23.35 2.19
N VAL A 281 2.73 23.58 3.50
CA VAL A 281 3.87 23.99 4.35
C VAL A 281 4.99 22.94 4.33
N VAL A 282 4.68 21.65 4.43
CA VAL A 282 5.68 20.57 4.44
C VAL A 282 6.35 20.40 3.07
N MET A 283 5.66 20.74 1.99
CA MET A 283 6.16 20.61 0.62
C MET A 283 6.83 21.89 0.08
N LEU A 284 6.81 23.00 0.83
CA LEU A 284 7.65 24.16 0.54
C LEU A 284 9.11 23.79 0.78
N ARG A 285 9.94 24.01 -0.23
CA ARG A 285 11.36 23.69 -0.18
C ARG A 285 12.20 24.88 -0.59
N GLN A 286 13.42 24.95 -0.07
CA GLN A 286 14.36 26.00 -0.41
C GLN A 286 15.02 25.78 -1.77
N ASP A 287 15.11 24.53 -2.22
CA ASP A 287 15.77 24.10 -3.46
C ASP A 287 14.84 24.04 -4.68
N ALA A 288 13.57 24.44 -4.54
CA ALA A 288 12.58 24.47 -5.61
C ALA A 288 11.88 25.84 -5.70
N PRO A 289 11.81 26.51 -6.87
CA PRO A 289 10.96 27.68 -7.02
C PRO A 289 9.49 27.35 -6.70
N VAL A 290 8.92 28.16 -5.82
CA VAL A 290 7.51 28.10 -5.42
C VAL A 290 6.71 29.06 -6.30
N PRO A 291 5.61 28.61 -6.95
CA PRO A 291 4.79 29.48 -7.77
C PRO A 291 4.22 30.68 -6.99
N MET A 292 4.16 31.85 -7.62
CA MET A 292 3.70 33.09 -6.97
C MET A 292 2.28 32.98 -6.41
N GLU A 293 1.39 32.26 -7.08
CA GLU A 293 0.01 32.00 -6.62
C GLU A 293 0.00 31.27 -5.26
N VAL A 294 1.01 30.44 -4.99
CA VAL A 294 1.14 29.72 -3.71
C VAL A 294 1.54 30.69 -2.60
N TRP A 295 2.50 31.58 -2.87
CA TRP A 295 2.87 32.63 -1.91
C TRP A 295 1.71 33.57 -1.62
N GLN A 296 0.96 33.99 -2.64
CA GLN A 296 -0.24 34.80 -2.45
C GLN A 296 -1.26 34.07 -1.58
N GLY A 297 -1.57 32.80 -1.87
CA GLY A 297 -2.48 32.01 -1.04
C GLY A 297 -2.03 31.91 0.42
N ILE A 298 -0.74 31.73 0.67
CA ILE A 298 -0.20 31.70 2.04
C ILE A 298 -0.36 33.07 2.73
N MET A 299 -0.03 34.16 2.03
CA MET A 299 -0.10 35.53 2.55
C MET A 299 -1.53 36.03 2.76
N ASP A 300 -2.49 35.57 1.95
CA ASP A 300 -3.91 35.88 2.05
C ASP A 300 -4.58 35.28 3.31
N GLY A 301 -3.81 34.65 4.21
CA GLY A 301 -4.32 34.07 5.45
C GLY A 301 -4.94 32.69 5.25
N MET A 302 -4.72 32.02 4.12
CA MET A 302 -5.23 30.65 3.94
C MET A 302 -4.56 29.62 4.86
N VAL A 303 -3.51 30.03 5.60
CA VAL A 303 -2.71 29.23 6.53
C VAL A 303 -2.90 29.66 8.00
N SER A 304 -3.75 30.65 8.30
CA SER A 304 -4.01 31.14 9.67
C SER A 304 -5.04 30.31 10.43
#